data_AF-A0A662AME4-F1
#
_entry.id   AF-A0A662AME4-F1
#
_cell.length_a   1.000
_cell.length_b   1.000
_cell.length_c   1.000
_cell.angle_alpha   90.00
_cell.angle_beta   90.00
_cell.angle_gamma   90.00
#
_symmetry.space_group_name_H-M   'P 1'
#
loop_
_entity.id
_entity.type
_entity.pdbx_description
1 polymer ?
#
loop_
_entity_poly.entity_id
_entity_poly.type
_entity_poly.pdbx_seq_one_letter_code
_entity_poly.pdbx_strand_id
1 'polypeptide(L)'
;MVKHMDRKALRRKHLMQLGITLVLVVVVSLLAEIKFFRIDLTTEKKHTLSQPSRSMLRQLEDVVYVKIYLDGELPAEFVNFRKSIRELMDEFRAYGGEKLQYEFIKLYDEPDETIRNRIIGELYDRGLKVTNIQVRDGEGGSSTRMIFPGAIMAYGPFELPVNLLKNNPTLSHEHNLNNSIQTLEYEFARAIRSLTTEEVPRIAFIEGHGELDSLQTHSLMDELKNFFQVDRGYISGNVEALLNYQALIIARPEHPFSEPDKFAIDQYIMKGGKVLFLLDPVHPFADSLSAGTTVALA
;
A
#
# COMPACT_ATOMS: atom_id res chain seq x y z
N MET A 1 -52.99 51.29 -5.55
CA MET A 1 -52.33 51.61 -6.84
C MET A 1 -51.62 50.34 -7.33
N VAL A 2 -52.29 49.51 -8.13
CA VAL A 2 -51.71 48.24 -8.62
C VAL A 2 -50.85 48.57 -9.83
N LYS A 3 -49.52 48.45 -9.68
CA LYS A 3 -48.55 48.71 -10.75
C LYS A 3 -48.74 47.64 -11.84
N HIS A 4 -49.44 47.98 -12.92
CA HIS A 4 -49.56 47.12 -14.10
C HIS A 4 -48.16 46.90 -14.70
N MET A 5 -47.56 45.75 -14.38
CA MET A 5 -46.30 45.32 -14.99
C MET A 5 -46.56 44.93 -16.45
N ASP A 6 -45.86 45.61 -17.35
CA ASP A 6 -45.91 45.39 -18.79
C ASP A 6 -45.58 43.92 -19.12
N ARG A 7 -46.53 43.23 -19.77
CA ARG A 7 -46.43 41.81 -20.14
C ARG A 7 -45.20 41.55 -21.03
N LYS A 8 -44.73 42.54 -21.81
CA LYS A 8 -43.51 42.43 -22.62
C LYS A 8 -42.25 42.42 -21.76
N ALA A 9 -42.20 43.23 -20.69
CA ALA A 9 -41.08 43.27 -19.75
C ALA A 9 -40.96 41.98 -18.94
N LEU A 10 -42.11 41.38 -18.54
CA LEU A 10 -42.16 40.07 -17.91
C LEU A 10 -41.62 38.96 -18.83
N ARG A 11 -42.05 38.91 -20.10
CA ARG A 11 -41.56 37.92 -21.07
C ARG A 11 -40.06 38.05 -21.33
N ARG A 12 -39.54 39.27 -21.46
CA ARG A 12 -38.09 39.52 -21.62
C ARG A 12 -37.30 39.05 -20.39
N LYS A 13 -37.82 39.29 -19.18
CA LYS A 13 -37.20 38.81 -17.94
C LYS A 13 -37.15 37.28 -17.89
N HIS A 14 -38.24 36.60 -18.25
CA HIS A 14 -38.27 35.13 -18.30
C HIS A 14 -37.35 34.54 -19.37
N LEU A 15 -37.30 35.14 -20.57
CA LEU A 15 -36.37 34.71 -21.62
C LEU A 15 -34.90 34.91 -21.22
N MET A 16 -34.59 36.04 -20.57
CA MET A 16 -33.23 36.30 -20.07
C MET A 16 -32.85 35.33 -18.95
N GLN A 17 -33.80 35.03 -18.04
CA GLN A 17 -33.60 34.05 -16.97
C GLN A 17 -33.38 32.63 -17.54
N LEU A 18 -34.16 32.24 -18.55
CA LEU A 18 -34.02 30.94 -19.21
C LEU A 18 -32.67 30.82 -19.94
N GLY A 19 -32.24 31.88 -20.64
CA GLY A 19 -30.93 31.94 -21.27
C GLY A 19 -29.77 31.82 -20.27
N ILE A 20 -29.85 32.52 -19.13
CA ILE A 20 -28.84 32.41 -18.06
C ILE A 20 -28.80 30.99 -17.49
N THR A 21 -29.96 30.37 -17.21
CA THR A 21 -30.02 28.99 -16.72
C THR A 21 -29.41 28.02 -17.73
N LEU A 22 -29.68 28.20 -19.03
CA LEU A 22 -29.13 27.34 -20.07
C LEU A 22 -27.60 27.46 -20.15
N VAL A 23 -27.08 28.69 -20.12
CA VAL A 23 -25.63 28.94 -20.10
C VAL A 23 -25.00 28.32 -18.85
N LEU A 24 -25.65 28.44 -17.69
CA LEU A 24 -25.14 27.86 -16.45
C LEU A 24 -25.10 26.33 -16.51
N VAL A 25 -26.12 25.67 -17.07
CA VAL A 25 -26.12 24.21 -17.29
C VAL A 25 -25.00 23.80 -18.24
N VAL A 26 -24.78 24.53 -19.34
CA VAL A 26 -23.69 24.24 -20.28
C VAL A 26 -22.33 24.43 -19.61
N VAL A 27 -22.13 25.50 -18.84
CA VAL A 27 -20.88 25.74 -18.10
C VAL A 27 -20.64 24.63 -17.07
N VAL A 28 -21.66 24.23 -16.31
CA VAL A 28 -21.55 23.11 -15.35
C VAL A 28 -21.21 21.80 -16.08
N SER A 29 -21.82 21.55 -17.25
CA SER A 29 -21.53 20.36 -18.06
C SER A 29 -20.10 20.37 -18.62
N LEU A 30 -19.61 21.51 -19.08
CA LEU A 30 -18.23 21.66 -19.58
C LEU A 30 -17.21 21.56 -18.45
N LEU A 31 -17.51 22.13 -17.27
CA LEU A 31 -16.69 21.96 -16.08
C LEU A 31 -16.68 20.52 -15.58
N ALA A 32 -17.75 19.74 -15.81
CA ALA A 32 -17.80 18.31 -15.49
C ALA A 32 -16.87 17.46 -16.38
N GLU A 33 -16.55 17.92 -17.60
CA GLU A 33 -15.55 17.28 -18.47
C GLU A 33 -14.10 17.59 -18.08
N ILE A 34 -13.85 18.68 -17.34
CA ILE A 34 -12.51 19.03 -16.85
C ILE A 34 -12.17 18.13 -15.65
N LYS A 35 -11.64 16.94 -15.95
CA LYS A 35 -10.97 15.96 -15.07
C LYS A 35 -11.15 16.21 -13.55
N PHE A 36 -12.20 15.60 -13.01
CA PHE A 36 -12.34 15.08 -11.63
C PHE A 36 -11.57 15.82 -10.52
N PHE A 37 -12.16 16.87 -9.97
CA PHE A 37 -11.93 17.23 -8.57
C PHE A 37 -12.86 16.36 -7.69
N ARG A 38 -12.44 15.14 -7.32
CA ARG A 38 -13.16 14.32 -6.32
C ARG A 38 -12.85 14.88 -4.93
N ILE A 39 -13.78 15.63 -4.36
CA ILE A 39 -13.78 15.94 -2.93
C ILE A 39 -14.40 14.74 -2.21
N ASP A 40 -13.58 13.97 -1.49
CA ASP A 40 -14.05 12.91 -0.62
C ASP A 40 -14.62 13.53 0.67
N LEU A 41 -15.96 13.48 0.83
CA LEU A 41 -16.68 13.98 2.00
C LEU A 41 -16.98 12.87 3.03
N THR A 42 -16.35 11.70 2.89
CA THR A 42 -16.50 10.62 3.88
C THR A 42 -15.64 10.88 5.12
N THR A 43 -16.22 10.67 6.30
CA THR A 43 -15.62 10.99 7.61
C THR A 43 -14.32 10.24 7.91
N GLU A 44 -14.02 9.15 7.18
CA GLU A 44 -12.87 8.27 7.48
C GLU A 44 -11.72 8.31 6.46
N LYS A 45 -11.83 8.98 5.31
CA LYS A 45 -10.79 8.95 4.24
C LYS A 45 -10.29 7.54 3.90
N LYS A 46 -11.10 6.49 4.13
CA LYS A 46 -10.70 5.08 3.95
C LYS A 46 -10.42 4.72 2.49
N HIS A 47 -10.77 5.62 1.57
CA HIS A 47 -10.60 5.50 0.12
C HIS A 47 -9.59 6.51 -0.45
N THR A 48 -8.62 6.95 0.36
CA THR A 48 -7.54 7.83 -0.12
C THR A 48 -6.19 7.19 0.16
N LEU A 49 -5.33 7.15 -0.86
CA LEU A 49 -3.95 6.70 -0.71
C LEU A 49 -3.23 7.42 0.43
N SER A 50 -2.35 6.70 1.11
CA SER A 50 -1.44 7.27 2.08
C SER A 50 -0.54 8.35 1.44
N GLN A 51 -0.06 9.30 2.25
CA GLN A 51 0.85 10.35 1.78
C GLN A 51 2.15 9.78 1.17
N PRO A 52 2.77 8.73 1.76
CA PRO A 52 3.93 8.07 1.15
C PRO A 52 3.64 7.51 -0.25
N SER A 53 2.54 6.76 -0.42
CA SER A 53 2.13 6.20 -1.71
C SER A 53 1.96 7.29 -2.78
N ARG A 54 1.28 8.39 -2.43
CA ARG A 54 1.10 9.53 -3.35
C ARG A 54 2.41 10.19 -3.76
N SER A 55 3.33 10.35 -2.80
CA SER A 55 4.63 10.98 -3.06
C SER A 55 5.46 10.12 -3.99
N MET A 56 5.52 8.82 -3.72
CA MET A 56 6.21 7.84 -4.55
C MET A 56 5.65 7.79 -5.98
N LEU A 57 4.32 7.74 -6.15
CA LEU A 57 3.68 7.70 -7.47
C LEU A 57 3.98 8.95 -8.31
N ARG A 58 4.07 10.12 -7.70
CA ARG A 58 4.43 11.37 -8.40
C ARG A 58 5.90 11.43 -8.80
N GLN A 59 6.75 10.68 -8.11
CA GLN A 59 8.20 10.64 -8.33
C GLN A 59 8.62 9.53 -9.30
N LEU A 60 7.69 8.75 -9.84
CA LEU A 60 8.01 7.76 -10.87
C LEU A 60 8.75 8.42 -12.03
N GLU A 61 9.88 7.85 -12.44
CA GLU A 61 10.69 8.38 -13.54
C GLU A 61 10.28 7.75 -14.88
N ASP A 62 9.99 6.45 -14.86
CA ASP A 62 9.54 5.65 -16.02
C ASP A 62 8.18 4.96 -15.76
N VAL A 63 7.69 4.18 -16.72
CA VAL A 63 6.42 3.46 -16.67
C VAL A 63 6.53 2.22 -15.79
N VAL A 64 5.70 2.19 -14.74
CA VAL A 64 5.35 0.97 -14.01
C VAL A 64 4.14 0.33 -14.67
N TYR A 65 4.33 -0.88 -15.19
CA TYR A 65 3.28 -1.67 -15.82
C TYR A 65 2.82 -2.82 -14.91
N VAL A 66 1.51 -2.94 -14.67
CA VAL A 66 0.93 -3.90 -13.73
C VAL A 66 -0.02 -4.86 -14.46
N LYS A 67 0.38 -6.14 -14.57
CA LYS A 67 -0.46 -7.22 -15.13
C LYS A 67 -1.14 -7.98 -14.02
N ILE A 68 -2.47 -7.91 -13.95
CA ILE A 68 -3.26 -8.48 -12.86
C ILE A 68 -4.00 -9.72 -13.36
N TYR A 69 -3.68 -10.89 -12.84
CA TYR A 69 -4.18 -12.19 -13.33
C TYR A 69 -5.49 -12.62 -12.66
N LEU A 70 -6.39 -11.67 -12.47
CA LEU A 70 -7.67 -11.86 -11.80
C LEU A 70 -8.82 -11.31 -12.64
N ASP A 71 -9.09 -11.94 -13.77
CA ASP A 71 -10.21 -11.58 -14.64
C ASP A 71 -10.87 -12.80 -15.29
N GLY A 72 -12.07 -12.59 -15.84
CA GLY A 72 -12.93 -13.63 -16.40
C GLY A 72 -14.12 -13.95 -15.49
N GLU A 73 -14.60 -15.20 -15.58
CA GLU A 73 -15.68 -15.71 -14.74
C GLU A 73 -15.17 -16.02 -13.34
N LEU A 74 -15.65 -15.26 -12.36
CA LEU A 74 -15.23 -15.33 -10.98
C LEU A 74 -16.45 -15.46 -10.05
N PRO A 75 -16.32 -16.16 -8.90
CA PRO A 75 -17.33 -16.14 -7.84
C PRO A 75 -17.54 -14.71 -7.34
N ALA A 76 -18.71 -14.44 -6.76
CA ALA A 76 -19.08 -13.09 -6.31
C ALA A 76 -18.02 -12.43 -5.40
N GLU A 77 -17.42 -13.21 -4.51
CA GLU A 77 -16.36 -12.75 -3.59
C GLU A 77 -15.12 -12.24 -4.34
N PHE A 78 -14.68 -12.94 -5.39
CA PHE A 78 -13.55 -12.53 -6.22
C PHE A 78 -13.91 -11.42 -7.21
N VAL A 79 -15.17 -11.30 -7.62
CA VAL A 79 -15.66 -10.14 -8.39
C VAL A 79 -15.50 -8.85 -7.57
N ASN A 80 -15.88 -8.89 -6.29
CA ASN A 80 -15.68 -7.77 -5.38
C ASN A 80 -14.20 -7.48 -5.16
N PHE A 81 -13.38 -8.51 -4.97
CA PHE A 81 -11.93 -8.35 -4.83
C PHE A 81 -11.29 -7.69 -6.07
N ARG A 82 -11.61 -8.17 -7.26
CA ARG A 82 -11.20 -7.56 -8.54
C ARG A 82 -11.62 -6.10 -8.64
N LYS A 83 -12.85 -5.79 -8.22
CA LYS A 83 -13.37 -4.41 -8.21
C LYS A 83 -12.53 -3.52 -7.28
N SER A 84 -12.23 -3.96 -6.06
CA SER A 84 -11.37 -3.20 -5.12
C SER A 84 -9.97 -2.97 -5.67
N ILE A 85 -9.38 -3.98 -6.33
CA ILE A 85 -8.08 -3.82 -6.99
C ILE A 85 -8.16 -2.77 -8.11
N ARG A 86 -9.20 -2.82 -8.95
CA ARG A 86 -9.40 -1.85 -10.03
C ARG A 86 -9.53 -0.43 -9.50
N GLU A 87 -10.36 -0.23 -8.48
CA GLU A 87 -10.55 1.08 -7.84
C GLU A 87 -9.24 1.64 -7.28
N LEU A 88 -8.44 0.79 -6.62
CA LEU A 88 -7.11 1.16 -6.12
C LEU A 88 -6.15 1.53 -7.26
N MET A 89 -6.10 0.74 -8.33
CA MET A 89 -5.22 0.99 -9.47
C MET A 89 -5.64 2.25 -10.25
N ASP A 90 -6.93 2.54 -10.34
CA ASP A 90 -7.43 3.80 -10.87
C ASP A 90 -6.99 5.00 -10.01
N GLU A 91 -6.99 4.84 -8.69
CA GLU A 91 -6.46 5.86 -7.78
C GLU A 91 -4.95 6.03 -7.93
N PHE A 92 -4.19 4.94 -7.97
CA PHE A 92 -2.75 4.99 -8.22
C PHE A 92 -2.47 5.71 -9.55
N ARG A 93 -3.22 5.39 -10.62
CA ARG A 93 -3.07 6.02 -11.94
C ARG A 93 -3.42 7.51 -11.91
N ALA A 94 -4.37 7.93 -11.06
CA ALA A 94 -4.68 9.34 -10.88
C ALA A 94 -3.49 10.16 -10.33
N TYR A 95 -2.61 9.54 -9.52
CA TYR A 95 -1.40 10.18 -9.00
C TYR A 95 -0.15 9.94 -9.86
N GLY A 96 0.01 8.73 -10.42
CA GLY A 96 1.14 8.36 -11.28
C GLY A 96 1.01 8.80 -12.74
N GLY A 97 -0.19 9.21 -13.17
CA GLY A 97 -0.44 9.64 -14.54
C GLY A 97 -0.18 8.52 -15.56
N GLU A 98 0.45 8.86 -16.68
CA GLU A 98 0.79 7.92 -17.75
C GLU A 98 1.90 6.92 -17.38
N LYS A 99 2.63 7.21 -16.29
CA LYS A 99 3.71 6.37 -15.76
C LYS A 99 3.20 5.20 -14.92
N LEU A 100 1.90 5.11 -14.67
CA LEU A 100 1.30 3.92 -14.10
C LEU A 100 0.24 3.37 -15.03
N GLN A 101 0.51 2.17 -15.54
CA GLN A 101 -0.38 1.46 -16.45
C GLN A 101 -0.69 0.11 -15.86
N TYR A 102 -1.92 -0.35 -16.06
CA TYR A 102 -2.33 -1.65 -15.57
C TYR A 102 -3.33 -2.30 -16.52
N GLU A 103 -3.32 -3.62 -16.55
CA GLU A 103 -4.28 -4.43 -17.28
C GLU A 103 -4.72 -5.64 -16.46
N PHE A 104 -5.95 -6.09 -16.72
CA PHE A 104 -6.50 -7.32 -16.18
C PHE A 104 -6.38 -8.41 -17.23
N ILE A 105 -5.72 -9.51 -16.88
CA ILE A 105 -5.45 -10.64 -17.77
C ILE A 105 -6.44 -11.76 -17.51
N LYS A 106 -7.09 -12.23 -18.57
CA LYS A 106 -7.98 -13.38 -18.55
C LYS A 106 -7.23 -14.62 -19.00
N LEU A 107 -6.80 -15.44 -18.03
CA LEU A 107 -6.03 -16.66 -18.31
C LEU A 107 -6.80 -17.71 -19.10
N TYR A 108 -8.12 -17.76 -18.92
CA TYR A 108 -8.98 -18.78 -19.53
C TYR A 108 -9.60 -18.37 -20.87
N ASP A 109 -9.31 -17.16 -21.37
CA ASP A 109 -9.70 -16.75 -22.72
C ASP A 109 -8.80 -17.42 -23.79
N GLU A 110 -7.66 -18.00 -23.40
CA GLU A 110 -6.81 -18.81 -24.28
C GLU A 110 -7.43 -20.20 -24.52
N PRO A 111 -7.89 -20.50 -25.76
CA PRO A 111 -8.54 -21.77 -26.07
C PRO A 111 -7.57 -22.96 -26.09
N ASP A 112 -6.28 -22.75 -26.42
CA ASP A 112 -5.30 -23.84 -26.47
C ASP A 112 -4.82 -24.19 -25.05
N GLU A 113 -5.17 -25.41 -24.60
CA GLU A 113 -4.81 -25.88 -23.27
C GLU A 113 -3.30 -25.99 -23.04
N THR A 114 -2.53 -26.30 -24.08
CA THR A 114 -1.08 -26.43 -23.99
C THR A 114 -0.44 -25.06 -23.76
N ILE A 115 -0.91 -24.04 -24.49
CA ILE A 115 -0.46 -22.65 -24.32
C ILE A 115 -0.86 -22.15 -22.93
N ARG A 116 -2.10 -22.38 -22.53
CA ARG A 116 -2.63 -21.98 -21.21
C ARG A 116 -1.84 -22.60 -20.07
N ASN A 117 -1.58 -23.91 -20.12
CA ASN A 117 -0.81 -24.61 -19.09
C ASN A 117 0.63 -24.12 -19.00
N ARG A 118 1.25 -23.73 -20.13
CA ARG A 118 2.57 -23.09 -20.14
C ARG A 118 2.55 -21.73 -19.46
N ILE A 119 1.56 -20.87 -19.77
CA ILE A 119 1.41 -19.57 -19.09
C ILE A 119 1.24 -19.77 -17.59
N ILE A 120 0.38 -20.70 -17.17
CA ILE A 120 0.16 -21.04 -15.76
C ILE A 120 1.47 -21.48 -15.08
N GLY A 121 2.26 -22.33 -15.75
CA GLY A 121 3.58 -22.74 -15.28
C GLY A 121 4.54 -21.58 -15.12
N GLU A 122 4.62 -20.68 -16.11
CA GLU A 122 5.46 -19.48 -16.06
C GLU A 122 5.08 -18.56 -14.88
N LEU A 123 3.78 -18.38 -14.60
CA LEU A 123 3.34 -17.58 -13.46
C LEU A 123 3.74 -18.20 -12.13
N TYR A 124 3.64 -19.53 -12.02
CA TYR A 124 4.06 -20.28 -10.85
C TYR A 124 5.57 -20.17 -10.62
N ASP A 125 6.38 -20.37 -11.68
CA ASP A 125 7.84 -20.29 -11.63
C ASP A 125 8.32 -18.89 -11.26
N ARG A 126 7.55 -17.86 -11.67
CA ARG A 126 7.78 -16.47 -11.27
C ARG A 126 7.38 -16.17 -9.84
N GLY A 127 6.83 -17.12 -9.08
CA GLY A 127 6.51 -16.97 -7.65
C GLY A 127 5.08 -16.49 -7.34
N LEU A 128 4.17 -16.49 -8.31
CA LEU A 128 2.75 -16.27 -8.03
C LEU A 128 2.10 -17.52 -7.44
N LYS A 129 1.30 -17.32 -6.40
CA LYS A 129 0.59 -18.39 -5.69
C LYS A 129 -0.76 -18.66 -6.33
N VAL A 130 -1.03 -19.93 -6.58
CA VAL A 130 -2.30 -20.41 -7.15
C VAL A 130 -3.36 -20.51 -6.05
N THR A 131 -4.62 -20.34 -6.40
CA THR A 131 -5.77 -20.62 -5.53
C THR A 131 -6.86 -21.28 -6.36
N ASN A 132 -7.46 -22.34 -5.82
CA ASN A 132 -8.59 -23.02 -6.47
C ASN A 132 -9.90 -22.39 -6.02
N ILE A 133 -10.78 -22.09 -6.98
CA ILE A 133 -12.10 -21.53 -6.76
C ILE A 133 -13.17 -22.41 -7.40
N GLN A 134 -14.36 -22.44 -6.81
CA GLN A 134 -15.52 -23.10 -7.40
C GLN A 134 -16.36 -22.06 -8.16
N VAL A 135 -16.47 -22.22 -9.47
CA VAL A 135 -17.31 -21.39 -10.33
C VAL A 135 -18.60 -22.15 -10.60
N ARG A 136 -19.74 -21.50 -10.33
CA ARG A 136 -21.04 -22.05 -10.72
C ARG A 136 -21.31 -21.64 -12.16
N ASP A 137 -21.58 -22.62 -13.01
CA ASP A 137 -21.98 -22.40 -14.38
C ASP A 137 -23.45 -21.94 -14.43
N GLY A 138 -23.83 -21.19 -15.47
CA GLY A 138 -25.20 -20.69 -15.64
C GLY A 138 -26.28 -21.78 -15.74
N GLU A 139 -25.87 -23.03 -15.96
CA GLU A 139 -26.72 -24.22 -16.06
C GLU A 139 -26.78 -25.04 -14.74
N GLY A 140 -26.20 -24.54 -13.64
CA GLY A 140 -26.24 -25.19 -12.32
C GLY A 140 -25.11 -26.20 -12.06
N GLY A 141 -24.18 -26.36 -13.00
CA GLY A 141 -22.91 -27.08 -12.78
C GLY A 141 -21.96 -26.31 -11.85
N SER A 142 -21.03 -27.02 -11.20
CA SER A 142 -19.93 -26.42 -10.44
C SER A 142 -18.62 -26.93 -11.02
N SER A 143 -17.77 -26.04 -11.50
CA SER A 143 -16.44 -26.35 -12.02
C SER A 143 -15.37 -25.72 -11.12
N THR A 144 -14.31 -26.48 -10.82
CA THR A 144 -13.15 -25.95 -10.10
C THR A 144 -12.20 -25.32 -11.09
N ARG A 145 -11.83 -24.04 -10.88
CA ARG A 145 -10.85 -23.32 -11.70
C ARG A 145 -9.70 -22.83 -10.82
N MET A 146 -8.51 -22.78 -11.40
CA MET A 146 -7.31 -22.27 -10.75
C MET A 146 -7.12 -20.81 -11.12
N ILE A 147 -7.02 -19.93 -10.13
CA ILE A 147 -6.75 -18.51 -10.34
C ILE A 147 -5.45 -18.11 -9.67
N PHE A 148 -4.87 -17.02 -10.16
CA PHE A 148 -3.71 -16.38 -9.57
C PHE A 148 -4.15 -15.01 -9.05
N PRO A 149 -4.58 -14.91 -7.78
CA PRO A 149 -4.93 -13.63 -7.18
C PRO A 149 -3.66 -12.84 -6.87
N GLY A 150 -3.01 -12.38 -7.93
CA GLY A 150 -1.70 -11.76 -7.93
C GLY A 150 -1.47 -10.92 -9.17
N ALA A 151 -0.43 -10.11 -9.13
CA ALA A 151 -0.01 -9.25 -10.22
C ALA A 151 1.47 -9.43 -10.51
N ILE A 152 1.86 -9.20 -11.75
CA ILE A 152 3.25 -8.99 -12.14
C ILE A 152 3.44 -7.50 -12.39
N MET A 153 4.41 -6.91 -11.71
CA MET A 153 4.77 -5.52 -11.87
C MET A 153 6.10 -5.42 -12.59
N ALA A 154 6.19 -4.55 -13.59
CA ALA A 154 7.39 -4.32 -14.37
C ALA A 154 7.78 -2.83 -14.33
N TYR A 155 9.07 -2.56 -14.25
CA TYR A 155 9.67 -1.23 -14.35
C TYR A 155 11.00 -1.34 -15.09
N GLY A 156 11.03 -0.88 -16.34
CA GLY A 156 12.18 -1.11 -17.24
C GLY A 156 12.49 -2.62 -17.38
N PRO A 157 13.72 -3.08 -17.05
CA PRO A 157 14.12 -4.49 -17.14
C PRO A 157 13.71 -5.32 -15.91
N PHE A 158 13.21 -4.68 -14.85
CA PHE A 158 12.92 -5.36 -13.58
C PHE A 158 11.46 -5.80 -13.54
N GLU A 159 11.23 -7.02 -13.08
CA GLU A 159 9.89 -7.56 -12.85
C GLU A 159 9.79 -8.14 -11.45
N LEU A 160 8.64 -7.93 -10.80
CA LEU A 160 8.36 -8.43 -9.46
C LEU A 160 6.96 -9.06 -9.38
N PRO A 161 6.83 -10.31 -8.89
CA PRO A 161 5.54 -10.93 -8.57
C PRO A 161 4.96 -10.34 -7.28
N VAL A 162 3.66 -10.05 -7.28
CA VAL A 162 2.93 -9.53 -6.12
C VAL A 162 1.74 -10.44 -5.83
N ASN A 163 1.78 -11.12 -4.69
CA ASN A 163 0.70 -12.00 -4.24
C ASN A 163 -0.34 -11.19 -3.45
N LEU A 164 -1.51 -10.97 -4.04
CA LEU A 164 -2.52 -10.04 -3.51
C LEU A 164 -3.46 -10.72 -2.51
N LEU A 165 -3.67 -12.04 -2.63
CA LEU A 165 -4.44 -12.81 -1.64
C LEU A 165 -3.53 -13.28 -0.50
N LYS A 166 -3.83 -12.82 0.72
CA LYS A 166 -3.28 -13.36 1.96
C LYS A 166 -4.18 -14.50 2.42
N ASN A 167 -3.64 -15.71 2.42
CA ASN A 167 -4.36 -16.90 2.86
C ASN A 167 -3.91 -17.30 4.26
N ASN A 168 -4.78 -17.14 5.25
CA ASN A 168 -4.61 -17.72 6.57
C ASN A 168 -5.56 -18.93 6.72
N PRO A 169 -5.04 -20.16 6.87
CA PRO A 169 -5.86 -21.36 7.02
C PRO A 169 -6.80 -21.36 8.23
N THR A 170 -6.56 -20.50 9.24
CA THR A 170 -7.41 -20.42 10.43
C THR A 170 -8.63 -19.52 10.24
N LEU A 171 -8.68 -18.76 9.14
CA LEU A 171 -9.75 -17.81 8.83
C LEU A 171 -10.64 -18.32 7.69
N SER A 172 -11.87 -17.80 7.61
CA SER A 172 -12.74 -18.06 6.47
C SER A 172 -12.20 -17.40 5.20
N HIS A 173 -12.62 -17.90 4.02
CA HIS A 173 -12.28 -17.32 2.72
C HIS A 173 -12.67 -15.83 2.64
N GLU A 174 -13.85 -15.48 3.13
CA GLU A 174 -14.33 -14.10 3.17
C GLU A 174 -13.45 -13.20 4.04
N HIS A 175 -13.03 -13.67 5.23
CA HIS A 175 -12.11 -12.92 6.08
C HIS A 175 -10.74 -12.74 5.44
N ASN A 176 -10.21 -13.79 4.80
CA ASN A 176 -8.95 -13.70 4.05
C ASN A 176 -9.03 -12.69 2.91
N LEU A 177 -10.13 -12.66 2.16
CA LEU A 177 -10.35 -11.66 1.11
C LEU A 177 -10.46 -10.24 1.66
N ASN A 178 -11.22 -10.04 2.74
CA ASN A 178 -11.36 -8.73 3.37
C ASN A 178 -10.01 -8.21 3.91
N ASN A 179 -9.21 -9.07 4.54
CA ASN A 179 -7.87 -8.72 5.01
C ASN A 179 -6.94 -8.41 3.83
N SER A 180 -7.08 -9.16 2.73
CA SER A 180 -6.34 -8.91 1.49
C SER A 180 -6.69 -7.54 0.91
N ILE A 181 -7.97 -7.18 0.84
CA ILE A 181 -8.43 -5.85 0.39
C ILE A 181 -7.78 -4.73 1.22
N GLN A 182 -7.71 -4.89 2.54
CA GLN A 182 -7.13 -3.90 3.44
C GLN A 182 -5.61 -3.73 3.25
N THR A 183 -4.92 -4.74 2.74
CA THR A 183 -3.46 -4.74 2.55
C THR A 183 -3.02 -4.39 1.13
N LEU A 184 -3.96 -4.28 0.17
CA LEU A 184 -3.65 -4.04 -1.25
C LEU A 184 -2.74 -2.82 -1.47
N GLU A 185 -3.04 -1.66 -0.84
CA GLU A 185 -2.23 -0.45 -1.01
C GLU A 185 -0.77 -0.72 -0.62
N TYR A 186 -0.57 -1.36 0.53
CA TYR A 186 0.77 -1.68 1.02
C TYR A 186 1.50 -2.63 0.07
N GLU A 187 0.86 -3.70 -0.41
CA GLU A 187 1.48 -4.68 -1.31
C GLU A 187 1.92 -4.04 -2.63
N PHE A 188 1.05 -3.25 -3.25
CA PHE A 188 1.40 -2.53 -4.48
C PHE A 188 2.46 -1.46 -4.22
N ALA A 189 2.33 -0.67 -3.15
CA ALA A 189 3.28 0.40 -2.87
C ALA A 189 4.68 -0.13 -2.57
N ARG A 190 4.76 -1.25 -1.83
CA ARG A 190 6.01 -1.96 -1.58
C ARG A 190 6.64 -2.43 -2.88
N ALA A 191 5.86 -3.04 -3.77
CA ALA A 191 6.36 -3.55 -5.04
C ALA A 191 6.88 -2.42 -5.95
N ILE A 192 6.14 -1.31 -6.06
CA ILE A 192 6.60 -0.12 -6.78
C ILE A 192 7.92 0.38 -6.20
N ARG A 193 7.98 0.58 -4.88
CA ARG A 193 9.20 1.06 -4.22
C ARG A 193 10.39 0.13 -4.47
N SER A 194 10.18 -1.18 -4.41
CA SER A 194 11.23 -2.16 -4.68
C SER A 194 11.72 -2.12 -6.13
N LEU A 195 10.85 -1.79 -7.08
CA LEU A 195 11.18 -1.71 -8.51
C LEU A 195 11.86 -0.39 -8.90
N THR A 196 11.55 0.69 -8.17
CA THR A 196 12.03 2.05 -8.50
C THR A 196 13.22 2.51 -7.66
N THR A 197 13.59 1.76 -6.61
CA THR A 197 14.74 2.09 -5.77
C THR A 197 16.03 1.61 -6.42
N GLU A 198 16.91 2.52 -6.80
CA GLU A 198 18.24 2.19 -7.37
C GLU A 198 19.24 1.73 -6.29
N GLU A 199 19.30 2.47 -5.18
CA GLU A 199 20.17 2.16 -4.04
C GLU A 199 19.32 1.82 -2.82
N VAL A 200 19.48 0.59 -2.33
CA VAL A 200 18.76 0.13 -1.14
C VAL A 200 19.34 0.85 0.09
N PRO A 201 18.57 1.71 0.77
CA PRO A 201 19.06 2.41 1.95
C PRO A 201 19.44 1.43 3.05
N ARG A 202 20.54 1.70 3.74
CA ARG A 202 21.05 0.85 4.82
C ARG A 202 20.59 1.39 6.17
N ILE A 203 20.17 0.51 7.06
CA ILE A 203 19.88 0.82 8.46
C ILE A 203 20.62 -0.15 9.37
N ALA A 204 20.98 0.28 10.57
CA ALA A 204 21.70 -0.55 11.52
C ALA A 204 20.94 -0.67 12.84
N PHE A 205 20.80 -1.90 13.34
CA PHE A 205 20.52 -2.15 14.75
C PHE A 205 21.83 -2.08 15.53
N ILE A 206 21.89 -1.20 16.51
CA ILE A 206 23.06 -1.04 17.37
C ILE A 206 23.06 -2.09 18.46
N GLU A 207 24.25 -2.61 18.74
CA GLU A 207 24.54 -3.55 19.82
C GLU A 207 25.68 -3.00 20.70
N GLY A 208 25.82 -3.57 21.90
CA GLY A 208 26.91 -3.29 22.84
C GLY A 208 26.46 -2.72 24.19
N HIS A 209 25.18 -2.40 24.33
CA HIS A 209 24.61 -1.76 25.51
C HIS A 209 23.43 -2.55 26.07
N GLY A 210 23.36 -3.86 25.80
CA GLY A 210 22.26 -4.72 26.26
C GLY A 210 20.97 -4.57 25.45
N GLU A 211 21.06 -4.13 24.21
CA GLU A 211 19.92 -4.03 23.29
C GLU A 211 19.28 -5.41 23.02
N LEU A 212 18.01 -5.39 22.59
CA LEU A 212 17.29 -6.60 22.18
C LEU A 212 18.07 -7.39 21.13
N ASP A 213 18.09 -8.72 21.24
CA ASP A 213 18.83 -9.58 20.34
C ASP A 213 18.11 -9.81 18.99
N SER A 214 18.75 -10.59 18.10
CA SER A 214 18.23 -10.89 16.77
C SER A 214 16.93 -11.71 16.78
N LEU A 215 16.70 -12.52 17.81
CA LEU A 215 15.48 -13.31 17.95
C LEU A 215 14.32 -12.43 18.40
N GLN A 216 14.58 -11.54 19.36
CA GLN A 216 13.60 -10.59 19.88
C GLN A 216 13.20 -9.54 18.85
N THR A 217 14.13 -9.13 17.98
CA THR A 217 13.89 -8.14 16.92
C THR A 217 13.49 -8.76 15.56
N HIS A 218 13.42 -10.09 15.46
CA HIS A 218 13.27 -10.83 14.21
C HIS A 218 12.11 -10.32 13.33
N SER A 219 10.90 -10.25 13.88
CA SER A 219 9.70 -9.86 13.12
C SER A 219 9.81 -8.42 12.56
N LEU A 220 10.39 -7.50 13.34
CA LEU A 220 10.61 -6.14 12.89
C LEU A 220 11.70 -6.07 11.81
N MET A 221 12.80 -6.81 12.00
CA MET A 221 13.87 -6.89 11.01
C MET A 221 13.38 -7.48 9.68
N ASP A 222 12.55 -8.53 9.73
CA ASP A 222 11.98 -9.17 8.55
C ASP A 222 11.10 -8.21 7.74
N GLU A 223 10.28 -7.42 8.43
CA GLU A 223 9.46 -6.39 7.80
C GLU A 223 10.32 -5.26 7.18
N LEU A 224 11.37 -4.82 7.88
CA LEU A 224 12.26 -3.75 7.40
C LEU A 224 13.11 -4.16 6.20
N LYS A 225 13.50 -5.44 6.10
CA LYS A 225 14.25 -5.99 4.97
C LYS A 225 13.54 -5.82 3.63
N ASN A 226 12.22 -5.65 3.65
CA ASN A 226 11.44 -5.37 2.44
C ASN A 226 11.77 -4.01 1.81
N PHE A 227 12.43 -3.11 2.53
CA PHE A 227 12.68 -1.72 2.10
C PHE A 227 14.11 -1.24 2.32
N PHE A 228 14.86 -1.90 3.22
CA PHE A 228 16.19 -1.49 3.66
C PHE A 228 17.12 -2.69 3.72
N GLN A 229 18.41 -2.45 3.55
CA GLN A 229 19.42 -3.38 4.03
C GLN A 229 19.53 -3.20 5.54
N VAL A 230 19.27 -4.27 6.29
CA VAL A 230 19.26 -4.24 7.75
C VAL A 230 20.50 -4.95 8.28
N ASP A 231 21.43 -4.17 8.80
CA ASP A 231 22.67 -4.66 9.41
C ASP A 231 22.54 -4.62 10.95
N ARG A 232 23.38 -5.39 11.67
CA ARG A 232 23.57 -5.24 13.12
C ARG A 232 25.04 -5.04 13.43
N GLY A 233 25.37 -4.24 14.45
CA GLY A 233 26.76 -4.05 14.84
C GLY A 233 26.98 -3.11 16.01
N TYR A 234 28.24 -3.06 16.43
CA TYR A 234 28.72 -2.23 17.53
C TYR A 234 29.22 -0.88 17.00
N ILE A 235 29.02 0.19 17.78
CA ILE A 235 29.53 1.53 17.44
C ILE A 235 31.05 1.59 17.59
N SER A 236 31.57 1.10 18.73
CA SER A 236 33.00 1.06 19.06
C SER A 236 33.71 2.41 18.86
N GLY A 237 33.01 3.52 19.10
CA GLY A 237 33.50 4.90 18.86
C GLY A 237 33.77 5.28 17.39
N ASN A 238 33.39 4.46 16.42
CA ASN A 238 33.68 4.70 15.00
C ASN A 238 32.57 5.52 14.33
N VAL A 239 32.79 6.83 14.19
CA VAL A 239 31.83 7.74 13.54
C VAL A 239 31.63 7.42 12.06
N GLU A 240 32.70 7.10 11.33
CA GLU A 240 32.63 6.88 9.88
C GLU A 240 31.79 5.67 9.52
N ALA A 241 31.87 4.61 10.34
CA ALA A 241 31.03 3.43 10.16
C ALA A 241 29.53 3.75 10.24
N LEU A 242 29.13 4.71 11.09
CA LEU A 242 27.73 5.10 11.25
C LEU A 242 27.19 5.92 10.07
N LEU A 243 28.04 6.68 9.38
CA LEU A 243 27.62 7.56 8.28
C LEU A 243 27.15 6.81 7.03
N ASN A 244 27.48 5.51 6.93
CA ASN A 244 27.00 4.65 5.85
C ASN A 244 25.54 4.21 6.03
N TYR A 245 24.90 4.54 7.17
CA TYR A 245 23.53 4.18 7.47
C TYR A 245 22.61 5.40 7.42
N GLN A 246 21.42 5.23 6.84
CA GLN A 246 20.38 6.26 6.79
C GLN A 246 19.69 6.43 8.15
N ALA A 247 19.62 5.35 8.93
CA ALA A 247 19.06 5.36 10.27
C ALA A 247 19.75 4.33 11.18
N LEU A 248 19.89 4.69 12.46
CA LEU A 248 20.32 3.78 13.53
C LEU A 248 19.13 3.44 14.41
N ILE A 249 19.01 2.18 14.80
CA ILE A 249 17.96 1.69 15.70
C ILE A 249 18.62 1.19 16.98
N ILE A 250 18.29 1.82 18.09
CA ILE A 250 18.80 1.48 19.42
C ILE A 250 17.61 0.92 20.22
N ALA A 251 17.54 -0.40 20.30
CA ALA A 251 16.38 -1.13 20.80
C ALA A 251 16.57 -1.57 22.26
N ARG A 252 15.94 -0.85 23.20
CA ARG A 252 15.98 -1.12 24.65
C ARG A 252 17.40 -1.31 25.20
N PRO A 253 18.25 -0.27 25.16
CA PRO A 253 19.58 -0.36 25.77
C PRO A 253 19.43 -0.47 27.30
N GLU A 254 20.14 -1.42 27.90
CA GLU A 254 20.14 -1.72 29.34
C GLU A 254 21.38 -1.15 30.06
N HIS A 255 22.40 -0.73 29.31
CA HIS A 255 23.66 -0.23 29.83
C HIS A 255 23.97 1.19 29.34
N PRO A 256 24.71 1.99 30.11
CA PRO A 256 25.14 3.31 29.68
C PRO A 256 26.13 3.21 28.50
N PHE A 257 25.99 4.14 27.55
CA PHE A 257 26.92 4.31 26.44
C PHE A 257 28.28 4.82 26.93
N SER A 258 29.35 4.33 26.32
CA SER A 258 30.71 4.84 26.56
C SER A 258 30.84 6.27 26.00
N GLU A 259 31.76 7.09 26.53
CA GLU A 259 32.01 8.44 25.98
C GLU A 259 32.36 8.42 24.47
N PRO A 260 33.19 7.49 23.96
CA PRO A 260 33.39 7.33 22.51
C PRO A 260 32.11 7.03 21.73
N ASP A 261 31.24 6.16 22.24
CA ASP A 261 29.98 5.82 21.54
C ASP A 261 28.99 6.98 21.56
N LYS A 262 28.90 7.71 22.68
CA LYS A 262 28.11 8.95 22.78
C LYS A 262 28.58 9.97 21.75
N PHE A 263 29.91 10.18 21.66
CA PHE A 263 30.49 11.09 20.67
C PHE A 263 30.16 10.65 19.24
N ALA A 264 30.26 9.36 18.94
CA ALA A 264 29.95 8.86 17.60
C ALA A 264 28.48 9.04 17.22
N ILE A 265 27.55 8.74 18.13
CA ILE A 265 26.12 8.97 17.91
C ILE A 265 25.83 10.47 17.75
N ASP A 266 26.40 11.32 18.60
CA ASP A 266 26.25 12.77 18.53
C ASP A 266 26.71 13.31 17.16
N GLN A 267 27.91 12.94 16.72
CA GLN A 267 28.44 13.37 15.42
C GLN A 267 27.61 12.84 14.24
N TYR A 268 27.07 11.64 14.35
CA TYR A 268 26.16 11.09 13.36
C TYR A 268 24.86 11.91 13.28
N ILE A 269 24.24 12.25 14.42
CA ILE A 269 23.03 13.10 14.47
C ILE A 269 23.32 14.50 13.93
N MET A 270 24.44 15.11 14.32
CA MET A 270 24.86 16.43 13.84
C MET A 270 25.06 16.50 12.33
N LYS A 271 25.43 15.38 11.70
CA LYS A 271 25.53 15.23 10.24
C LYS A 271 24.19 14.93 9.55
N GLY A 272 23.08 14.99 10.27
CA GLY A 272 21.73 14.75 9.75
C GLY A 272 21.29 13.29 9.79
N GLY A 273 22.08 12.42 10.43
CA GLY A 273 21.72 11.04 10.67
C GLY A 273 20.46 10.90 11.53
N LYS A 274 19.65 9.89 11.24
CA LYS A 274 18.40 9.62 11.97
C LYS A 274 18.64 8.52 12.99
N VAL A 275 18.13 8.68 14.21
CA VAL A 275 18.21 7.67 15.25
C VAL A 275 16.82 7.39 15.82
N LEU A 276 16.46 6.12 15.90
CA LEU A 276 15.26 5.64 16.57
C LEU A 276 15.66 4.97 17.88
N PHE A 277 15.33 5.61 18.99
CA PHE A 277 15.46 5.04 20.33
C PHE A 277 14.15 4.38 20.75
N LEU A 278 14.19 3.08 21.04
CA LEU A 278 13.08 2.34 21.62
C LEU A 278 13.38 2.13 23.10
N LEU A 279 13.02 3.10 23.93
CA LEU A 279 13.27 3.07 25.37
C LEU A 279 12.08 2.45 26.09
N ASP A 280 12.32 1.57 27.06
CA ASP A 280 11.27 1.03 27.93
C ASP A 280 11.08 1.97 29.15
N PRO A 281 9.92 2.62 29.31
CA PRO A 281 9.70 3.57 30.39
C PRO A 281 9.42 2.92 31.75
N VAL A 282 9.29 1.59 31.85
CA VAL A 282 8.83 0.96 33.10
C VAL A 282 9.71 -0.24 33.45
N HIS A 283 10.52 -0.11 34.51
CA HIS A 283 10.94 -1.25 35.30
C HIS A 283 9.80 -1.57 36.27
N PRO A 284 8.93 -2.57 36.05
CA PRO A 284 8.08 -3.04 37.11
C PRO A 284 9.00 -3.62 38.18
N PHE A 285 9.21 -2.88 39.27
CA PHE A 285 9.82 -3.43 40.46
C PHE A 285 9.00 -4.69 40.81
N ALA A 286 9.60 -5.86 40.70
CA ALA A 286 8.96 -7.13 41.03
C ALA A 286 8.39 -7.14 42.46
N ASP A 287 8.92 -6.27 43.33
CA ASP A 287 8.44 -6.05 44.70
C ASP A 287 7.05 -5.40 44.81
N SER A 288 6.52 -4.77 43.75
CA SER A 288 5.16 -4.19 43.78
C SER A 288 4.05 -5.19 43.41
N LEU A 289 4.40 -6.41 42.99
CA LEU A 289 3.43 -7.47 42.65
C LEU A 289 2.98 -8.30 43.86
N SER A 290 3.61 -8.13 45.03
CA SER A 290 3.29 -8.92 46.23
C SER A 290 2.13 -8.34 47.07
N ALA A 291 1.65 -7.11 46.77
CA ALA A 291 0.66 -6.43 47.61
C ALA A 291 -0.38 -5.57 46.85
N GLY A 292 -0.75 -5.93 45.62
CA GLY A 292 -1.78 -5.19 44.88
C GLY A 292 -2.59 -6.09 43.95
N THR A 293 -3.80 -6.45 44.37
CA THR A 293 -4.80 -7.09 43.52
C THR A 293 -5.03 -6.26 42.26
N THR A 294 -4.63 -6.80 41.11
CA THR A 294 -4.98 -6.24 39.80
C THR A 294 -6.40 -6.65 39.47
N VAL A 295 -7.34 -5.70 39.47
CA VAL A 295 -8.66 -5.90 38.87
C VAL A 295 -8.50 -5.61 37.38
N ALA A 296 -8.55 -6.64 36.56
CA ALA A 296 -8.76 -6.50 35.13
C ALA A 296 -10.25 -6.20 34.90
N LEU A 297 -10.57 -5.01 34.39
CA LEU A 297 -11.87 -4.77 33.77
C LEU A 297 -11.81 -5.35 32.35
N ALA A 298 -12.70 -6.31 32.11
CA ALA A 298 -12.96 -6.92 30.81
C ALA A 298 -13.58 -5.95 29.82
#